data_AF-A0A6A5TFQ4-F1
#
_entry.id   AF-A0A6A5TFQ4-F1
#
_cell.length_a   1.000
_cell.length_b   1.000
_cell.length_c   1.000
_cell.angle_alpha   90.00
_cell.angle_beta   90.00
_cell.angle_gamma   90.00
#
_symmetry.space_group_name_H-M   'P 1'
#
loop_
_entity.id
_entity.type
_entity.pdbx_description
1 polymer ?
#
loop_
_entity_poly.entity_id
_entity_poly.type
_entity_poly.pdbx_seq_one_letter_code
_entity_poly.pdbx_strand_id
1 'polypeptide(L)' 'SRALDALQAATKAFLVDILQATNLSAIHGKHVTIQAKDVKHVISIGKILAPYSKILQDLPA' A
#
# COMPACT_ATOMS: atom_id res chain seq x y z
N SER A 1 5.48 14.23 23.44
CA SER A 1 5.55 12.78 23.19
C SER A 1 4.39 12.30 22.33
N ARG A 2 3.12 12.43 22.77
CA ARG A 2 1.94 11.85 22.09
C ARG A 2 1.81 12.08 20.57
N ALA A 3 2.13 13.27 20.06
CA ALA A 3 2.04 13.54 18.62
C ALA A 3 3.04 12.72 17.78
N LEU A 4 4.27 12.55 18.30
CA LEU A 4 5.29 11.74 17.65
C LEU A 4 4.91 10.26 17.70
N ASP A 5 4.39 9.80 18.85
CA ASP A 5 3.96 8.41 19.04
C ASP A 5 2.82 8.07 18.05
N ALA A 6 1.84 8.96 17.90
CA ALA A 6 0.76 8.82 16.94
C ALA A 6 1.26 8.78 15.49
N LEU A 7 2.17 9.68 15.12
CA LEU A 7 2.77 9.70 13.78
C LEU A 7 3.55 8.41 13.49
N GLN A 8 4.30 7.91 14.46
CA GLN A 8 5.07 6.67 14.31
C GLN A 8 4.14 5.46 14.16
N ALA A 9 3.05 5.39 14.92
CA ALA A 9 2.05 4.33 14.78
C ALA A 9 1.39 4.34 13.41
N ALA A 10 0.94 5.51 12.94
CA ALA A 10 0.33 5.66 11.62
C ALA A 10 1.32 5.31 10.49
N THR A 11 2.57 5.74 10.62
CA THR A 11 3.62 5.46 9.63
C THR A 11 3.94 3.97 9.56
N LYS A 12 4.00 3.26 10.70
CA LYS A 12 4.21 1.80 10.72
C LYS A 12 3.06 1.07 10.04
N ALA A 13 1.82 1.43 10.36
CA ALA A 13 0.64 0.84 9.72
C ALA A 13 0.68 1.03 8.20
N PHE A 14 0.91 2.27 7.76
CA PHE A 14 1.05 2.59 6.33
C PHE A 14 2.17 1.78 5.64
N LEU A 15 3.34 1.67 6.28
CA LEU A 15 4.47 0.92 5.71
C LEU A 15 4.19 -0.59 5.63
N VAL A 16 3.48 -1.16 6.60
CA VAL A 16 3.06 -2.58 6.56
C VAL A 16 2.10 -2.81 5.39
N ASP A 17 1.07 -1.98 5.26
CA ASP A 17 0.04 -2.12 4.21
C ASP A 17 0.65 -2.00 2.81
N ILE A 18 1.47 -0.95 2.58
CA ILE A 18 2.06 -0.72 1.26
C ILE A 18 3.10 -1.79 0.90
N LEU A 19 3.87 -2.30 1.86
CA LEU A 19 4.85 -3.36 1.61
C LEU A 19 4.17 -4.71 1.38
N GLN A 20 3.03 -4.98 2.00
CA GLN A 20 2.24 -6.18 1.72
C GLN A 20 1.70 -6.16 0.28
N ALA A 21 1.14 -5.03 -0.16
CA ALA A 21 0.72 -4.86 -1.56
C ALA A 21 1.91 -4.94 -2.54
N THR A 22 3.07 -4.38 -2.16
CA THR A 22 4.30 -4.44 -2.97
C THR A 22 4.81 -5.87 -3.09
N ASN A 23 4.78 -6.66 -2.01
CA ASN A 23 5.14 -8.07 -2.05
C ASN A 23 4.23 -8.86 -3.00
N LEU A 24 2.92 -8.59 -2.98
CA LEU A 24 1.98 -9.22 -3.91
C LEU A 24 2.29 -8.85 -5.38
N SER A 25 2.68 -7.60 -5.64
CA SER A 25 3.16 -7.17 -6.97
C SER A 25 4.42 -7.92 -7.40
N ALA A 26 5.38 -8.13 -6.49
CA ALA A 26 6.60 -8.89 -6.79
C ALA A 26 6.29 -10.36 -7.14
N ILE A 27 5.44 -11.00 -6.33
CA ILE A 27 4.96 -12.37 -6.57
C ILE A 27 4.23 -12.46 -7.92
N HIS A 28 3.38 -11.50 -8.24
CA HIS A 28 2.71 -11.41 -9.54
C HIS A 28 3.72 -11.30 -10.69
N GLY A 29 4.80 -10.55 -10.49
CA GLY A 29 5.94 -10.47 -11.40
C GLY A 29 6.89 -11.68 -11.38
N LYS A 30 6.51 -12.82 -10.77
CA LYS A 30 7.28 -14.07 -10.70
C LYS A 30 8.63 -13.96 -10.01
N HIS A 31 8.76 -13.11 -8.99
CA HIS A 31 9.97 -13.02 -8.17
C HIS A 31 9.63 -12.81 -6.68
N VAL A 32 10.55 -13.19 -5.80
CA VAL A 32 10.34 -13.16 -4.33
C VAL A 32 11.06 -12.00 -3.63
N THR A 33 11.93 -11.29 -4.35
CA THR A 33 12.67 -10.13 -3.83
C THR A 33 12.00 -8.86 -4.29
N ILE A 34 11.46 -8.05 -3.37
CA ILE A 34 10.85 -6.75 -3.71
C ILE A 34 11.86 -5.85 -4.45
N GLN A 35 11.42 -5.22 -5.55
CA GLN A 35 12.20 -4.28 -6.33
C GLN A 35 11.49 -2.91 -6.42
N ALA A 36 12.23 -1.87 -6.79
CA ALA A 36 11.67 -0.52 -6.95
C ALA A 36 10.53 -0.45 -7.98
N LYS A 37 10.48 -1.36 -8.95
CA LYS A 37 9.41 -1.44 -9.96
C LYS A 37 8.05 -1.85 -9.34
N ASP A 38 8.06 -2.69 -8.31
CA ASP A 38 6.85 -3.16 -7.64
C ASP A 38 6.23 -2.04 -6.81
N VAL A 39 7.07 -1.26 -6.11
CA VAL A 39 6.63 -0.06 -5.38
C VAL A 39 6.01 0.95 -6.34
N LYS A 40 6.66 1.20 -7.48
CA LYS A 40 6.13 2.10 -8.53
C LYS A 40 4.79 1.63 -9.06
N HIS A 41 4.63 0.31 -9.26
CA HIS A 41 3.39 -0.29 -9.73
C HIS A 41 2.25 -0.07 -8.73
N VAL A 42 2.46 -0.37 -7.44
CA VAL A 42 1.45 -0.17 -6.38
C VAL A 42 1.05 1.31 -6.24
N ILE A 43 2.02 2.23 -6.27
CA ILE A 43 1.72 3.67 -6.23
C ILE A 43 0.89 4.10 -7.45
N SER A 44 1.20 3.56 -8.64
CA SER A 44 0.42 3.84 -9.85
C SER A 44 -1.01 3.33 -9.73
N ILE A 45 -1.21 2.12 -9.21
CA ILE A 45 -2.54 1.57 -8.94
C ILE A 45 -3.31 2.47 -7.95
N GLY A 46 -2.68 2.89 -6.85
CA GLY A 46 -3.32 3.78 -5.87
C GLY A 46 -3.82 5.08 -6.49
N LYS A 47 -3.06 5.67 -7.43
CA LYS A 47 -3.50 6.87 -8.18
C LYS A 47 -4.70 6.60 -9.09
N ILE A 48 -4.72 5.44 -9.76
CA ILE A 48 -5.84 5.03 -10.62
C ILE A 48 -7.10 4.75 -9.80
N LEU A 49 -6.96 4.18 -8.60
CA LEU A 49 -8.07 3.85 -7.73
C LEU A 49 -8.59 5.03 -6.91
N ALA A 50 -7.80 6.10 -6.72
CA ALA A 50 -8.19 7.26 -5.92
C ALA A 50 -9.56 7.87 -6.28
N PRO A 51 -9.94 8.03 -7.57
CA PRO A 51 -11.28 8.52 -7.95
C PRO A 51 -12.42 7.58 -7.52
N TYR A 52 -12.14 6.29 -7.33
CA TYR A 52 -13.11 5.26 -6.99
C TYR A 52 -13.16 4.94 -5.49
N SER A 53 -12.40 5.65 -4.66
CA SER A 53 -12.22 5.32 -3.23
C SER A 53 -13.54 5.19 -2.47
N LYS A 54 -14.54 6.01 -2.82
CA LYS A 54 -15.86 5.99 -2.17
C LYS A 54 -16.61 4.69 -2.42
N ILE A 55 -16.66 4.25 -3.67
CA ILE A 55 -17.33 2.99 -4.05
C ILE A 55 -16.57 1.79 -3.44
N LEU A 56 -15.23 1.87 -3.39
CA LEU A 56 -14.41 0.81 -2.82
C LEU A 56 -14.57 0.70 -1.29
N GLN A 57 -14.85 1.79 -0.59
CA GLN A 57 -15.15 1.79 0.86
C GLN A 57 -16.52 1.19 1.17
N ASP A 58 -17.46 1.29 0.23
CA ASP A 58 -18.83 0.81 0.37
C ASP A 58 -19.00 -0.67 -0.05
N LEU A 59 -17.94 -1.31 -0.58
CA LEU A 59 -17.98 -2.70 -0.99
C LEU A 59 -18.06 -3.63 0.25
N PRO A 60 -18.98 -4.61 0.29
CA PRO A 60 -18.97 -5.60 1.36
C PRO A 60 -17.66 -6.39 1.36
N ALA A 61 -17.14 -6.64 2.57
CA ALA A 61 -15.89 -7.36 2.81
C ALA A 61 -15.96 -8.83 2.38
#